data_AF-A0A484ARC7-F1
#
_entry.id   AF-A0A484ARC7-F1
#
_cell.length_a   1.000
_cell.length_b   1.000
_cell.length_c   1.000
_cell.angle_alpha   90.00
_cell.angle_beta   90.00
_cell.angle_gamma   90.00
#
_symmetry.space_group_name_H-M   'P 1'
#
loop_
_entity.id
_entity.type
_entity.pdbx_description
1 polymer ?
#
loop_
_entity_poly.entity_id
_entity_poly.type
_entity_poly.pdbx_seq_one_letter_code
_entity_poly.pdbx_strand_id
1 'polypeptide(L)'
;YQSAVEATEFAKPIIVTNGTALLYVLALPKVIAKEYQMLVIRPAIRSNKQIDANFGNLLVASDETFAITKDCLTKGNTSFCAEEHLAPLSETDCIPRTLKGGNA
;
A
#
# COMPACT_ATOMS: atom_id res chain seq x y z
N TYR A 1 -17.53 2.10 5.00
CA TYR A 1 -18.05 0.73 5.15
C TYR A 1 -19.54 0.75 4.82
N GLN A 2 -19.97 0.00 3.82
CA GLN A 2 -21.39 -0.08 3.45
C GLN A 2 -22.10 -1.30 4.06
N SER A 3 -21.37 -2.27 4.60
CA SER A 3 -21.96 -3.41 5.32
C SER A 3 -21.09 -3.89 6.48
N ALA A 4 -21.72 -4.58 7.45
CA ALA A 4 -21.03 -5.23 8.56
C ALA A 4 -20.06 -6.32 8.09
N VAL A 5 -20.35 -6.97 6.96
CA VAL A 5 -19.48 -8.00 6.33
C VAL A 5 -18.19 -7.37 5.84
N GLU A 6 -18.28 -6.21 5.18
CA GLU A 6 -17.11 -5.47 4.72
C GLU A 6 -16.25 -5.01 5.91
N ALA A 7 -16.89 -4.51 6.98
CA ALA A 7 -16.17 -4.14 8.20
C ALA A 7 -15.47 -5.33 8.86
N THR A 8 -16.02 -6.55 8.79
CA THR A 8 -15.39 -7.75 9.37
C THR A 8 -14.21 -8.26 8.54
N GLU A 9 -14.28 -8.19 7.21
CA GLU A 9 -13.14 -8.52 6.34
C GLU A 9 -11.93 -7.62 6.60
N PHE A 10 -12.16 -6.33 6.84
CA PHE A 10 -11.09 -5.38 7.15
C PHE A 10 -10.61 -5.44 8.61
N ALA A 11 -11.48 -5.83 9.57
CA ALA A 11 -11.17 -5.80 11.00
C ALA A 11 -10.22 -6.91 11.48
N LYS A 12 -9.88 -7.90 10.63
CA LYS A 12 -9.09 -9.11 10.98
C LYS A 12 -9.49 -9.67 12.37
N PRO A 13 -10.72 -10.19 12.54
CA PRO A 13 -11.27 -10.56 13.83
C PRO A 13 -10.41 -11.59 14.57
N ILE A 14 -10.21 -11.37 15.86
CA ILE A 14 -9.67 -12.38 16.76
C ILE A 14 -10.85 -13.05 17.46
N ILE A 15 -10.95 -14.37 17.32
CA ILE A 15 -12.02 -15.17 17.91
C ILE A 15 -11.43 -15.97 19.06
N VAL A 16 -11.99 -15.79 20.27
CA VAL A 16 -11.61 -16.54 21.46
C VAL A 16 -12.83 -17.31 21.96
N THR A 17 -12.66 -18.59 22.27
CA THR A 17 -13.73 -19.46 22.79
C THR A 17 -13.24 -20.24 24.00
N ASN A 18 -14.13 -20.45 24.97
CA ASN A 18 -13.89 -21.31 26.14
C ASN A 18 -14.93 -22.45 26.28
N GLY A 19 -15.66 -22.75 25.20
CA GLY A 19 -16.66 -23.83 25.16
C GLY A 19 -18.09 -23.43 25.55
N THR A 20 -18.27 -22.35 26.32
CA THR A 20 -19.60 -21.81 26.68
C THR A 20 -19.83 -20.39 26.18
N ALA A 21 -18.77 -19.61 26.00
CA ALA A 21 -18.83 -18.27 25.45
C ALA A 21 -17.87 -18.14 24.25
N LEU A 22 -18.28 -17.28 23.31
CA LEU A 22 -17.52 -16.95 22.12
C LEU A 22 -17.39 -15.43 22.05
N LEU A 23 -16.15 -14.95 22.08
CA LEU A 23 -15.81 -13.54 22.07
C LEU A 23 -15.18 -13.17 20.72
N TYR A 24 -15.76 -12.18 20.06
CA TYR A 24 -15.20 -11.56 18.85
C TYR A 24 -14.59 -10.22 19.20
N VAL A 25 -13.29 -10.06 18.97
CA VAL A 25 -12.63 -8.74 19.03
C VAL A 25 -12.43 -8.24 17.61
N LEU A 26 -13.08 -7.13 17.28
CA LEU A 26 -13.00 -6.47 15.98
C LEU A 26 -12.12 -5.23 16.10
N ALA A 27 -10.91 -5.29 15.54
CA ALA A 27 -10.02 -4.14 15.46
C ALA A 27 -10.27 -3.41 14.13
N LEU A 28 -11.17 -2.44 14.12
CA LEU A 28 -11.44 -1.66 12.91
C LEU A 28 -10.24 -0.75 12.60
N PRO A 29 -9.58 -0.91 11.45
CA PRO A 29 -8.45 -0.07 11.09
C PRO A 29 -8.92 1.37 10.84
N LYS A 30 -8.12 2.33 11.31
CA LYS A 30 -8.27 3.73 10.90
C LYS A 30 -7.77 3.83 9.46
N VAL A 31 -8.65 4.22 8.55
CA VAL A 31 -8.33 4.37 7.12
C VAL A 31 -8.12 5.85 6.82
N ILE A 32 -7.04 6.17 6.12
CA ILE A 32 -6.78 7.49 5.56
C ILE A 32 -7.04 7.38 4.05
N ALA A 33 -8.04 8.11 3.56
CA ALA A 33 -8.33 8.17 2.14
C ALA A 33 -7.47 9.27 1.49
N LYS A 34 -6.61 8.88 0.56
CA LYS A 34 -5.79 9.79 -0.24
C LYS A 34 -5.65 9.23 -1.66
N GLU A 35 -5.58 10.12 -2.63
CA GLU A 35 -5.41 9.76 -4.03
C GLU A 35 -3.92 9.63 -4.36
N TYR A 36 -3.57 8.52 -5.01
CA TYR A 36 -2.23 8.24 -5.47
C TYR A 36 -2.26 7.82 -6.93
N GLN A 37 -1.25 8.23 -7.68
CA GLN A 37 -0.95 7.60 -8.95
C GLN A 37 -0.15 6.33 -8.69
N MET A 38 -0.70 5.18 -9.10
CA MET A 38 0.02 3.91 -9.04
C MET A 38 0.91 3.78 -10.28
N LEU A 39 2.22 3.60 -10.07
CA LEU A 39 3.21 3.42 -11.13
C LEU A 39 3.92 2.08 -10.98
N VAL A 40 4.18 1.43 -12.11
CA VAL A 40 4.95 0.18 -12.16
C VAL A 40 6.31 0.48 -12.79
N ILE A 41 7.39 0.30 -12.04
CA ILE A 41 8.75 0.38 -12.56
C ILE A 41 9.13 -0.99 -13.10
N ARG A 42 9.52 -1.02 -14.38
CA ARG A 42 10.04 -2.22 -15.02
C ARG A 42 11.55 -2.09 -15.22
N PRO A 43 12.28 -3.21 -15.14
CA PRO A 43 13.69 -3.24 -15.50
C PRO A 43 13.93 -2.68 -16.90
N ALA A 44 15.03 -1.97 -17.09
CA ALA A 44 15.47 -1.49 -18.38
C ALA A 44 16.84 -2.07 -18.74
N ILE A 45 17.03 -2.46 -19.99
CA ILE A 45 18.33 -2.91 -20.50
C ILE A 45 18.98 -1.73 -21.22
N ARG A 46 20.17 -1.33 -20.75
CA ARG A 46 20.98 -0.29 -21.38
C ARG A 46 22.41 -0.78 -21.52
N SER A 47 22.94 -0.74 -22.74
CA SER A 47 24.32 -1.18 -23.05
C SER A 47 24.64 -2.60 -22.51
N ASN A 48 23.72 -3.55 -22.75
CA ASN A 48 23.80 -4.94 -22.26
C ASN A 48 23.88 -5.09 -20.73
N LYS A 49 23.49 -4.06 -19.96
CA LYS A 49 23.30 -4.13 -18.51
C LYS A 49 21.83 -3.97 -18.17
N GLN A 50 21.33 -4.85 -17.31
CA GLN A 50 20.00 -4.72 -16.73
C GLN A 50 20.09 -3.75 -15.55
N ILE A 51 19.22 -2.74 -15.55
CA ILE A 51 19.04 -1.80 -14.45
C ILE A 51 17.72 -2.20 -13.79
N ASP A 52 17.83 -2.82 -12.63
CA ASP A 52 16.69 -3.15 -11.79
C ASP A 52 16.46 -2.03 -10.78
N ALA A 53 15.22 -1.57 -10.67
CA ALA A 53 14.82 -0.78 -9.53
C ALA A 53 14.55 -1.73 -8.35
N ASN A 54 14.91 -1.30 -7.14
CA ASN A 54 14.70 -2.09 -5.93
C ASN A 54 13.21 -2.33 -5.60
N PHE A 55 12.29 -1.67 -6.31
CA PHE A 55 10.86 -1.68 -6.07
C PHE A 55 10.10 -1.78 -7.40
N GLY A 56 9.08 -2.63 -7.47
CA GLY A 56 8.26 -2.82 -8.68
C GLY A 56 7.08 -1.86 -8.78
N ASN A 57 6.37 -1.62 -7.67
CA ASN A 57 5.16 -0.79 -7.65
C ASN A 57 5.34 0.38 -6.69
N LEU A 58 4.93 1.57 -7.14
CA LEU A 58 4.98 2.82 -6.38
C LEU A 58 3.60 3.47 -6.29
N LEU A 59 3.36 4.15 -5.17
CA LEU A 59 2.26 5.07 -4.97
C LEU A 59 2.84 6.49 -4.91
N VAL A 60 2.41 7.36 -5.82
CA VAL A 60 2.95 8.72 -5.94
C VAL A 60 1.83 9.73 -5.72
N ALA A 61 2.02 10.61 -4.74
CA ALA A 61 1.22 11.81 -4.53
C ALA A 61 2.11 13.04 -4.71
N SER A 62 1.55 14.25 -4.60
CA SER A 62 2.33 15.49 -4.73
C SER A 62 3.45 15.62 -3.69
N ASP A 63 3.17 15.23 -2.46
CA ASP A 63 3.99 15.49 -1.26
C ASP A 63 4.70 14.25 -0.71
N GLU A 64 4.31 13.05 -1.16
CA GLU A 64 4.88 11.80 -0.66
C GLU A 64 4.88 10.70 -1.73
N THR A 65 5.77 9.73 -1.55
CA THR A 65 5.99 8.62 -2.46
C THR A 65 6.27 7.36 -1.65
N PHE A 66 5.54 6.30 -1.92
CA PHE A 66 5.72 5.01 -1.25
C PHE A 66 6.08 3.92 -2.26
N ALA A 67 6.96 3.02 -1.85
CA ALA A 67 7.13 1.71 -2.47
C ALA A 67 6.20 0.69 -1.83
N ILE A 68 5.50 -0.10 -2.65
CA ILE A 68 4.69 -1.23 -2.18
C ILE A 68 5.62 -2.43 -2.00
N THR A 69 5.75 -2.89 -0.76
CA THR A 69 6.63 -4.00 -0.37
C THR A 69 5.91 -5.35 -0.26
N LYS A 70 4.58 -5.31 -0.10
CA LYS A 70 3.68 -6.48 -0.04
C LYS A 70 2.35 -6.15 -0.69
N ASP A 71 1.61 -7.17 -1.09
CA ASP A 71 0.34 -7.00 -1.78
C ASP A 71 -0.69 -6.19 -0.97
N CYS A 72 -1.41 -5.32 -1.68
CA CYS A 72 -2.54 -4.56 -1.16
C CYS A 72 -3.85 -5.20 -1.61
N LEU A 73 -4.89 -5.09 -0.79
CA LEU A 73 -6.20 -5.66 -1.11
C LEU A 73 -6.93 -4.71 -2.06
N THR A 74 -7.36 -5.19 -3.22
CA THR A 74 -8.03 -4.35 -4.22
C THR A 74 -9.50 -4.75 -4.34
N LYS A 75 -10.39 -3.77 -4.26
CA LYS A 75 -11.85 -3.94 -4.38
C LYS A 75 -12.40 -2.88 -5.32
N GLY A 76 -12.81 -3.30 -6.53
CA GLY A 76 -13.18 -2.36 -7.60
C GLY A 76 -11.99 -1.48 -7.99
N ASN A 77 -12.19 -0.16 -7.96
CA ASN A 77 -11.15 0.83 -8.28
C ASN A 77 -10.38 1.33 -7.05
N THR A 78 -10.61 0.74 -5.87
CA THR A 78 -9.96 1.16 -4.63
C THR A 78 -9.02 0.06 -4.15
N SER A 79 -7.78 0.45 -3.85
CA SER A 79 -6.79 -0.41 -3.21
C SER A 79 -6.60 0.00 -1.76
N PHE A 80 -6.51 -0.99 -0.88
CA PHE A 80 -6.32 -0.87 0.55
C PHE A 80 -4.97 -1.47 0.91
N CYS A 81 -4.04 -0.61 1.29
CA CYS A 81 -2.71 -1.01 1.73
C CYS A 81 -2.61 -0.83 3.25
N ALA A 82 -2.04 -1.83 3.92
CA ALA A 82 -1.62 -1.65 5.31
C ALA A 82 -0.35 -0.79 5.33
N GLU A 83 -0.19 0.05 6.36
CA GLU A 83 0.96 0.96 6.45
C GLU A 83 2.28 0.19 6.46
N GLU A 84 2.31 -0.97 7.12
CA GLU A 84 3.47 -1.87 7.15
C GLU A 84 3.81 -2.50 5.79
N HIS A 85 2.93 -2.38 4.78
CA HIS A 85 3.21 -2.80 3.41
C HIS A 85 3.79 -1.66 2.55
N LEU A 86 3.82 -0.44 3.08
CA LEU A 86 4.30 0.76 2.39
C LEU A 86 5.64 1.19 2.97
N ALA A 87 6.67 1.25 2.13
CA ALA A 87 7.95 1.84 2.49
C ALA A 87 8.01 3.28 1.96
N PRO A 88 8.12 4.30 2.83
CA PRO A 88 8.27 5.69 2.38
C PRO A 88 9.60 5.84 1.64
N LEU A 89 9.58 6.56 0.53
CA LEU A 89 10.78 6.96 -0.21
C LEU A 89 11.08 8.43 0.08
N SER A 90 12.36 8.78 0.19
CA SER A 90 12.75 10.17 0.38
C SER A 90 12.46 10.97 -0.88
N GLU A 91 11.78 12.09 -0.75
CA GLU A 91 11.47 12.96 -1.89
C GLU A 91 12.72 13.52 -2.57
N THR A 92 13.83 13.60 -1.83
CA THR A 92 15.14 14.00 -2.37
C THR A 92 15.84 12.90 -3.18
N ASP A 93 15.39 11.65 -3.10
CA ASP A 93 15.98 10.53 -3.83
C ASP A 93 15.70 10.62 -5.33
N CYS A 94 16.55 9.94 -6.11
CA CYS A 94 16.50 9.96 -7.57
C CYS A 94 15.12 9.60 -8.14
N ILE A 95 14.45 8.58 -7.58
CA ILE A 95 13.17 8.09 -8.12
C ILE A 95 12.05 9.12 -7.87
N PRO A 96 11.69 9.50 -6.62
CA PRO A 96 10.64 10.51 -6.41
C PRO A 96 10.92 11.83 -7.12
N ARG A 97 12.16 12.32 -7.05
CA ARG A 97 12.58 13.55 -7.72
C ARG A 97 12.38 13.49 -9.24
N THR A 98 12.72 12.37 -9.88
CA THR A 98 12.52 12.22 -11.34
C THR A 98 11.04 12.18 -11.69
N LEU A 99 10.23 11.44 -10.92
CA LEU A 99 8.79 11.31 -11.15
C LEU A 99 8.04 12.63 -10.99
N LYS A 100 8.51 13.50 -10.08
CA LYS A 100 7.92 14.81 -9.80
C LYS A 100 8.57 15.96 -10.56
N GLY A 101 9.36 15.65 -11.60
CA GLY A 101 9.95 16.66 -12.48
C GLY A 101 11.03 17.54 -11.82
N GLY A 102 11.66 17.07 -10.75
CA GLY A 102 12.71 17.79 -10.03
C GLY A 102 12.23 18.71 -8.91
N ASN A 103 10.92 18.85 -8.71
CA ASN A 103 10.30 19.71 -7.68
C ASN A 103 9.93 18.96 -6.39
N ALA A 104 10.56 17.80 -6.16
CA ALA A 104 10.31 16.98 -4.97
C ALA A 104 10.92 17.61 -3.71
#